data_AF-A0A507BHQ8-F1
#
_entry.id   AF-A0A507BHQ8-F1
#
_cell.length_a   1.000
_cell.length_b   1.000
_cell.length_c   1.000
_cell.angle_alpha   90.00
_cell.angle_beta   90.00
_cell.angle_gamma   90.00
#
_symmetry.space_group_name_H-M   'P 1'
#
loop_
_entity.id
_entity.type
_entity.pdbx_description
1 polymer ?
#
loop_
_entity_poly.entity_id
_entity_poly.type
_entity_poly.pdbx_seq_one_letter_code
_entity_poly.pdbx_strand_id
1 'polypeptide(L)'
;MASRMEENTGAEKVVAGQGQKQDDGFEVSAPAGSAHTRALNTTATTTSDDPFVVDDEQQSSSHLSTPPTPAEETRAAAQNEDVDQIQPRHHRVTRTLEPPTFALRASDIQSAAFHSPGQTTQSDSEESGFLFTPDSHDPFYYPTDIDAVIRALEDLAEHPPWPRNYNMSPTTPRPQLVFVDGTPAELAQELADYLQIGDEVSPLLAKDQHEEALAKIVRASSNLNSAPEKDFTGAYNLLIHLVLESKEPKKHLPTICQNLLKPITSSPVNGPGLALNALQAIFNLLEPTNTLRYNVFMQILKFVKGHGMFDTLKPALANLPRWFQSWDMDEEDQRKMYVEIADVAADAGEEGESYQYILKALRTIDAKDSEEVTSEEAQQLSLRALRMALLSPTQYDFQDLRVLASIQALSDSHPVYSQLLDIFAEQDLEDYNDFTEEHEGFVEKEKLDHEKLQRKMRLLTFASLAASTPSREIEYAKIAKALQIPTEEIEMWAIDVIRAGLVEGKLSQQKKVFLVHRTTYRVFGEKQWRELGTRIDTWRHSLRNVLTVVRKQQAEMVTQAQREQREAQRDHNREQQRAQ
;
A
#
# COMPACT_ATOMS: atom_id res chain seq x y z
N MET A 1 -14.88 -29.78 -67.61
CA MET A 1 -14.29 -30.66 -66.58
C MET A 1 -14.95 -30.23 -65.27
N ALA A 2 -15.74 -31.02 -64.53
CA ALA A 2 -15.69 -32.47 -64.25
C ALA A 2 -14.44 -32.87 -63.43
N SER A 3 -14.51 -33.68 -62.37
CA SER A 3 -15.66 -34.21 -61.61
C SER A 3 -15.16 -35.00 -60.38
N ARG A 4 -15.97 -35.09 -59.29
CA ARG A 4 -15.89 -36.14 -58.22
C ARG A 4 -14.57 -36.13 -57.38
N MET A 5 -14.36 -36.83 -56.26
CA MET A 5 -15.13 -37.55 -55.20
C MET A 5 -14.14 -37.70 -53.99
N GLU A 6 -14.43 -38.19 -52.76
CA GLU A 6 -15.56 -38.90 -52.10
C GLU A 6 -15.42 -38.74 -50.56
N GLU A 7 -16.52 -38.87 -49.78
CA GLU A 7 -16.68 -39.55 -48.46
C GLU A 7 -15.71 -39.32 -47.24
N ASN A 8 -16.01 -39.59 -45.96
CA ASN A 8 -17.17 -40.00 -45.13
C ASN A 8 -16.86 -39.66 -43.62
N THR A 9 -17.68 -39.75 -42.54
CA THR A 9 -19.09 -40.15 -42.23
C THR A 9 -19.56 -39.41 -40.95
N GLY A 10 -20.85 -39.45 -40.58
CA GLY A 10 -21.38 -39.19 -39.21
C GLY A 10 -21.97 -37.78 -39.02
N ALA A 11 -23.27 -37.55 -38.74
CA ALA A 11 -24.22 -38.11 -37.75
C ALA A 11 -23.91 -37.67 -36.30
N GLU A 12 -24.87 -37.25 -35.48
CA GLU A 12 -26.32 -37.57 -35.44
C GLU A 12 -27.22 -36.33 -35.10
N LYS A 13 -28.56 -36.49 -35.05
CA LYS A 13 -29.55 -35.41 -34.84
C LYS A 13 -30.61 -35.74 -33.79
N VAL A 14 -30.84 -34.81 -32.86
CA VAL A 14 -32.14 -34.24 -32.41
C VAL A 14 -33.33 -35.19 -32.15
N VAL A 15 -33.90 -35.12 -30.93
CA VAL A 15 -35.33 -34.80 -30.67
C VAL A 15 -35.55 -34.59 -29.15
N ALA A 16 -36.53 -33.77 -28.78
CA ALA A 16 -36.88 -33.43 -27.39
C ALA A 16 -38.14 -34.15 -26.90
N GLY A 17 -38.38 -34.14 -25.58
CA GLY A 17 -39.72 -34.40 -25.01
C GLY A 17 -39.71 -35.02 -23.61
N GLN A 18 -40.26 -34.32 -22.63
CA GLN A 18 -40.74 -34.89 -21.36
C GLN A 18 -42.03 -34.20 -20.94
N GLY A 19 -42.94 -34.96 -20.33
CA GLY A 19 -44.17 -34.44 -19.75
C GLY A 19 -44.97 -35.50 -18.99
N GLN A 20 -45.56 -35.07 -17.88
CA GLN A 20 -46.58 -35.74 -17.06
C GLN A 20 -46.17 -37.01 -16.26
N LYS A 21 -46.48 -36.96 -14.94
CA LYS A 21 -47.29 -37.90 -14.10
C LYS A 21 -47.13 -39.44 -14.30
N GLN A 22 -47.33 -40.29 -13.29
CA GLN A 22 -48.24 -40.16 -12.13
C GLN A 22 -47.82 -41.04 -10.92
N ASP A 23 -48.65 -41.06 -9.87
CA ASP A 23 -48.50 -41.74 -8.57
C ASP A 23 -48.53 -43.29 -8.63
N ASP A 24 -47.91 -43.94 -7.63
CA ASP A 24 -48.51 -45.06 -6.87
C ASP A 24 -47.66 -45.37 -5.60
N GLY A 25 -48.19 -46.10 -4.60
CA GLY A 25 -47.45 -46.41 -3.37
C GLY A 25 -48.07 -47.44 -2.42
N PHE A 26 -47.27 -47.91 -1.45
CA PHE A 26 -47.61 -48.80 -0.31
C PHE A 26 -46.54 -48.56 0.79
N GLU A 27 -46.82 -48.24 2.07
CA GLU A 27 -47.35 -49.09 3.17
C GLU A 27 -46.48 -50.34 3.47
N VAL A 28 -46.14 -50.73 4.72
CA VAL A 28 -46.66 -50.44 6.08
C VAL A 28 -45.52 -50.52 7.13
N SER A 29 -45.52 -49.70 8.22
CA SER A 29 -45.29 -50.13 9.63
C SER A 29 -44.99 -48.98 10.64
N ALA A 30 -45.70 -49.02 11.77
CA ALA A 30 -45.43 -48.31 13.03
C ALA A 30 -45.47 -49.38 14.18
N PRO A 31 -45.43 -49.12 15.53
CA PRO A 31 -45.82 -47.89 16.25
C PRO A 31 -45.02 -47.50 17.53
N ALA A 32 -45.46 -46.37 18.13
CA ALA A 32 -45.33 -45.95 19.54
C ALA A 32 -43.94 -45.55 20.11
N GLY A 33 -43.83 -44.55 20.99
CA GLY A 33 -44.87 -43.61 21.49
C GLY A 33 -44.42 -42.76 22.71
N SER A 34 -45.30 -41.88 23.21
CA SER A 34 -45.13 -40.98 24.39
C SER A 34 -44.19 -39.77 24.15
N ALA A 35 -44.69 -38.53 23.98
CA ALA A 35 -45.17 -37.55 24.99
C ALA A 35 -44.05 -36.59 25.49
N HIS A 36 -44.28 -35.32 25.86
CA HIS A 36 -45.54 -34.56 26.01
C HIS A 36 -45.39 -33.07 25.62
N THR A 37 -46.43 -32.25 25.80
CA THR A 37 -46.70 -31.07 24.94
C THR A 37 -46.33 -29.67 25.47
N ARG A 38 -46.18 -28.77 24.48
CA ARG A 38 -46.01 -27.31 24.47
C ARG A 38 -47.08 -26.51 25.25
N ALA A 39 -46.66 -25.31 25.69
CA ALA A 39 -47.37 -24.24 26.40
C ALA A 39 -48.81 -23.85 25.94
N LEU A 40 -49.53 -23.11 26.80
CA LEU A 40 -50.27 -21.87 26.42
C LEU A 40 -50.71 -21.02 27.65
N ASN A 41 -51.58 -20.01 27.44
CA ASN A 41 -51.66 -18.74 28.18
C ASN A 41 -52.99 -18.51 28.97
N THR A 42 -53.06 -17.36 29.68
CA THR A 42 -54.27 -16.52 30.01
C THR A 42 -55.26 -16.80 31.19
N THR A 43 -55.81 -15.67 31.69
CA THR A 43 -56.95 -15.38 32.64
C THR A 43 -56.82 -15.67 34.15
N ALA A 44 -57.57 -15.05 35.08
CA ALA A 44 -58.05 -13.64 35.27
C ALA A 44 -58.77 -13.48 36.65
N THR A 45 -58.88 -12.24 37.21
CA THR A 45 -59.77 -11.81 38.36
C THR A 45 -59.50 -12.47 39.74
N THR A 46 -59.77 -11.95 40.95
CA THR A 46 -60.40 -10.73 41.60
C THR A 46 -59.89 -10.70 43.08
N THR A 47 -60.13 -9.79 44.07
CA THR A 47 -60.91 -8.55 44.36
C THR A 47 -60.31 -7.90 45.66
N SER A 48 -60.78 -6.71 46.11
CA SER A 48 -60.59 -6.05 47.44
C SER A 48 -59.18 -5.54 47.81
N ASP A 49 -58.96 -4.41 48.52
CA ASP A 49 -59.86 -3.35 49.04
C ASP A 49 -59.14 -1.97 49.12
N ASP A 50 -59.92 -0.90 49.31
CA ASP A 50 -59.56 0.54 49.45
C ASP A 50 -59.92 1.03 50.90
N PRO A 51 -59.91 2.32 51.33
CA PRO A 51 -59.31 3.55 50.78
C PRO A 51 -58.59 4.48 51.81
N PHE A 52 -57.85 5.50 51.33
CA PHE A 52 -57.89 6.94 51.76
C PHE A 52 -56.92 7.76 50.86
N VAL A 53 -57.31 8.78 50.08
CA VAL A 53 -57.81 10.16 50.43
C VAL A 53 -56.65 11.04 50.99
N VAL A 54 -56.28 12.21 50.43
CA VAL A 54 -56.91 13.03 49.36
C VAL A 54 -55.94 14.10 48.76
N ASP A 55 -56.16 14.48 47.50
CA ASP A 55 -55.96 15.76 46.74
C ASP A 55 -54.69 16.68 46.97
N ASP A 56 -54.32 17.65 46.11
CA ASP A 56 -55.00 18.19 44.91
C ASP A 56 -54.05 18.78 43.83
N GLU A 57 -54.69 19.04 42.68
CA GLU A 57 -54.45 19.92 41.51
C GLU A 57 -53.70 21.29 41.68
N GLN A 58 -53.33 22.10 40.65
CA GLN A 58 -53.52 22.11 39.18
C GLN A 58 -52.50 23.03 38.44
N GLN A 59 -52.44 22.93 37.08
CA GLN A 59 -52.36 23.97 36.00
C GLN A 59 -51.80 25.42 36.25
N SER A 60 -51.33 26.21 35.25
CA SER A 60 -50.94 26.02 33.83
C SER A 60 -50.25 27.27 33.21
N SER A 61 -49.50 27.07 32.11
CA SER A 61 -49.26 27.97 30.95
C SER A 61 -48.93 29.50 31.07
N SER A 62 -47.71 29.85 30.60
CA SER A 62 -47.41 30.73 29.43
C SER A 62 -46.86 32.19 29.54
N HIS A 63 -46.11 32.55 28.48
CA HIS A 63 -45.76 33.86 27.88
C HIS A 63 -44.71 34.84 28.49
N LEU A 64 -43.58 34.94 27.75
CA LEU A 64 -42.89 36.14 27.21
C LEU A 64 -42.72 37.42 28.07
N SER A 65 -41.45 37.82 28.31
CA SER A 65 -40.82 39.08 27.80
C SER A 65 -39.41 39.34 28.37
N THR A 66 -38.64 40.22 27.72
CA THR A 66 -37.33 40.78 28.14
C THR A 66 -37.39 42.32 28.12
N PRO A 67 -36.28 43.06 28.39
CA PRO A 67 -35.41 43.13 29.57
C PRO A 67 -35.64 44.45 30.36
N PRO A 68 -34.79 44.86 31.34
CA PRO A 68 -33.81 45.94 31.03
C PRO A 68 -32.49 45.98 31.86
N THR A 69 -31.61 46.91 31.47
CA THR A 69 -30.37 47.42 32.13
C THR A 69 -30.49 48.97 32.27
N PRO A 70 -29.50 49.78 32.74
CA PRO A 70 -28.35 49.59 33.66
C PRO A 70 -28.23 50.71 34.76
N ALA A 71 -27.25 50.63 35.67
CA ALA A 71 -26.65 51.73 36.49
C ALA A 71 -25.56 51.14 37.46
N GLU A 72 -24.58 51.82 38.07
CA GLU A 72 -23.77 53.05 37.82
C GLU A 72 -22.53 53.04 38.77
N GLU A 73 -21.50 53.88 38.49
CA GLU A 73 -20.54 54.62 39.39
C GLU A 73 -20.05 54.09 40.79
N THR A 74 -18.91 54.48 41.41
CA THR A 74 -17.70 55.30 41.09
C THR A 74 -16.53 55.05 42.09
N ARG A 75 -15.27 55.35 41.68
CA ARG A 75 -14.09 55.84 42.50
C ARG A 75 -13.52 54.93 43.63
N ALA A 76 -12.26 55.03 44.11
CA ALA A 76 -11.01 55.75 43.77
C ALA A 76 -9.79 54.87 44.26
N ALA A 77 -8.49 55.13 44.09
CA ALA A 77 -7.74 56.38 43.86
C ALA A 77 -6.34 56.19 43.20
N ALA A 78 -5.66 57.33 42.94
CA ALA A 78 -4.21 57.64 42.87
C ALA A 78 -3.18 56.54 43.29
N GLN A 79 -1.93 56.49 42.79
CA GLN A 79 -1.02 57.40 42.02
C GLN A 79 0.10 56.48 41.41
N ASN A 80 0.85 56.74 40.32
CA ASN A 80 1.58 57.93 39.84
C ASN A 80 1.96 57.79 38.33
N GLU A 81 2.18 58.93 37.64
CA GLU A 81 3.34 59.34 36.79
C GLU A 81 4.26 58.26 36.12
N ASP A 82 4.70 58.35 34.85
CA ASP A 82 4.43 59.38 33.81
C ASP A 82 4.87 58.96 32.36
N VAL A 83 4.29 59.63 31.33
CA VAL A 83 4.90 60.12 30.05
C VAL A 83 5.87 59.16 29.28
N ASP A 84 5.52 58.53 28.14
CA ASP A 84 5.23 59.04 26.76
C ASP A 84 6.36 58.64 25.75
N GLN A 85 6.25 58.62 24.40
CA GLN A 85 5.16 58.88 23.44
C GLN A 85 5.42 58.22 22.06
N ILE A 86 4.38 58.17 21.20
CA ILE A 86 4.37 58.12 19.70
C ILE A 86 5.12 56.95 19.01
N GLN A 87 4.48 55.96 18.38
CA GLN A 87 3.56 55.92 17.19
C GLN A 87 4.22 56.06 15.79
N PRO A 88 3.64 55.46 14.72
CA PRO A 88 4.41 54.83 13.62
C PRO A 88 4.27 55.51 12.24
N ARG A 89 4.84 54.91 11.18
CA ARG A 89 4.42 55.15 9.78
C ARG A 89 4.67 54.01 8.78
N HIS A 90 3.94 54.06 7.66
CA HIS A 90 3.80 53.02 6.61
C HIS A 90 4.77 53.18 5.40
N HIS A 91 4.65 52.24 4.45
CA HIS A 91 5.00 52.25 3.00
C HIS A 91 6.42 51.75 2.60
N ARG A 92 6.65 51.16 1.41
CA ARG A 92 5.77 50.45 0.42
C ARG A 92 6.64 49.77 -0.68
N VAL A 93 6.45 48.45 -0.91
CA VAL A 93 6.67 47.64 -2.15
C VAL A 93 7.96 47.82 -3.00
N THR A 94 8.72 46.73 -3.22
CA THR A 94 9.05 46.18 -4.57
C THR A 94 9.78 44.80 -4.58
N ARG A 95 9.29 43.88 -5.43
CA ARG A 95 9.98 42.86 -6.27
C ARG A 95 11.06 41.87 -5.73
N THR A 96 10.68 40.59 -5.75
CA THR A 96 11.34 39.42 -6.43
C THR A 96 12.86 39.17 -6.35
N LEU A 97 13.26 38.00 -5.83
CA LEU A 97 13.82 36.87 -6.64
C LEU A 97 14.02 35.57 -5.80
N GLU A 98 14.49 34.51 -6.46
CA GLU A 98 14.47 33.06 -6.11
C GLU A 98 15.38 32.56 -4.96
N PRO A 99 15.20 31.31 -4.46
CA PRO A 99 15.94 30.76 -3.31
C PRO A 99 17.35 30.24 -3.63
N PRO A 100 18.25 30.12 -2.63
CA PRO A 100 19.63 29.66 -2.82
C PRO A 100 19.78 28.13 -2.78
N THR A 101 20.43 27.57 -3.80
CA THR A 101 20.85 26.15 -3.84
C THR A 101 22.36 26.07 -4.11
N PHE A 102 23.18 25.91 -3.07
CA PHE A 102 24.57 25.46 -3.13
C PHE A 102 24.81 24.51 -1.94
N ALA A 103 25.01 23.21 -2.13
CA ALA A 103 26.13 22.53 -2.82
C ALA A 103 27.42 22.56 -1.99
N LEU A 104 27.79 21.37 -1.48
CA LEU A 104 28.94 21.15 -0.62
C LEU A 104 30.27 21.33 -1.37
N ARG A 105 31.29 21.84 -0.67
CA ARG A 105 32.70 21.62 -0.99
C ARG A 105 33.42 21.11 0.25
N ALA A 106 34.31 20.15 0.07
CA ALA A 106 35.16 19.60 1.11
C ALA A 106 36.63 19.85 0.74
N SER A 107 37.33 20.61 1.58
CA SER A 107 38.78 20.64 1.68
C SER A 107 39.15 21.19 3.05
N ASP A 108 39.87 20.40 3.86
CA ASP A 108 41.21 20.72 4.36
C ASP A 108 41.65 19.66 5.38
N ILE A 109 42.94 19.32 5.37
CA ILE A 109 43.57 18.29 6.19
C ILE A 109 44.84 18.90 6.81
N GLN A 110 45.17 18.47 8.06
CA GLN A 110 46.43 18.58 8.83
C GLN A 110 46.17 19.17 10.24
N SER A 111 46.87 18.78 11.33
CA SER A 111 47.81 17.66 11.56
C SER A 111 48.09 17.46 13.06
N ALA A 112 48.09 16.21 13.55
CA ALA A 112 48.86 15.66 14.70
C ALA A 112 48.46 14.17 14.87
N ALA A 113 49.26 13.13 14.66
CA ALA A 113 50.62 12.80 15.11
C ALA A 113 50.73 12.42 16.61
N PHE A 114 50.83 11.11 16.91
CA PHE A 114 52.04 10.52 17.53
C PHE A 114 52.01 8.98 17.71
N HIS A 115 53.21 8.37 17.68
CA HIS A 115 53.64 7.05 18.18
C HIS A 115 53.13 5.72 17.55
N SER A 116 54.04 5.11 16.76
CA SER A 116 54.21 3.67 16.46
C SER A 116 55.28 3.07 17.43
N PRO A 117 55.98 1.91 17.22
CA PRO A 117 55.91 0.87 16.17
C PRO A 117 56.06 -0.62 16.63
N GLY A 118 55.90 -1.55 15.68
CA GLY A 118 56.44 -2.93 15.72
C GLY A 118 55.48 -3.98 15.10
N GLN A 119 55.90 -4.95 14.27
CA GLN A 119 57.22 -5.24 13.66
C GLN A 119 57.07 -5.86 12.24
N THR A 120 58.18 -5.95 11.51
CA THR A 120 58.34 -6.37 10.10
C THR A 120 58.35 -7.89 9.83
N THR A 121 57.79 -8.31 8.69
CA THR A 121 58.35 -9.20 7.61
C THR A 121 57.30 -9.22 6.47
N GLN A 122 57.51 -8.89 5.18
CA GLN A 122 58.64 -8.94 4.23
C GLN A 122 58.87 -10.30 3.53
N SER A 123 58.21 -10.49 2.38
CA SER A 123 58.71 -11.09 1.12
C SER A 123 57.57 -11.17 0.08
N ASP A 124 57.78 -11.27 -1.24
CA ASP A 124 58.81 -10.70 -2.14
C ASP A 124 58.30 -10.82 -3.60
N SER A 125 58.60 -9.82 -4.46
CA SER A 125 58.62 -9.91 -5.95
C SER A 125 57.29 -10.24 -6.69
N GLU A 126 57.13 -10.04 -8.00
CA GLU A 126 58.03 -9.57 -9.07
C GLU A 126 57.51 -8.30 -9.79
N GLU A 127 58.37 -7.68 -10.61
CA GLU A 127 58.12 -6.43 -11.33
C GLU A 127 57.56 -6.66 -12.75
N SER A 128 56.77 -5.71 -13.25
CA SER A 128 56.82 -5.25 -14.66
C SER A 128 55.95 -4.00 -14.83
N GLY A 129 56.53 -2.82 -14.55
CA GLY A 129 55.85 -1.55 -14.79
C GLY A 129 56.10 -0.99 -16.19
N PHE A 130 55.32 0.02 -16.57
CA PHE A 130 55.87 1.22 -17.23
C PHE A 130 55.05 2.45 -16.85
N LEU A 131 55.70 3.62 -16.81
CA LEU A 131 55.08 4.86 -16.34
C LEU A 131 54.14 5.46 -17.39
N PHE A 132 53.05 6.10 -16.95
CA PHE A 132 52.86 7.54 -17.17
C PHE A 132 51.73 8.11 -16.29
N THR A 133 51.96 9.31 -15.75
CA THR A 133 50.99 10.18 -15.08
C THR A 133 51.37 11.64 -15.37
N PRO A 134 50.50 12.62 -15.10
CA PRO A 134 49.06 12.67 -15.37
C PRO A 134 48.70 13.92 -16.20
N ASP A 135 47.43 14.11 -16.62
CA ASP A 135 46.82 15.46 -16.51
C ASP A 135 45.27 15.48 -16.57
N SER A 136 44.72 16.57 -16.01
CA SER A 136 43.34 17.09 -16.06
C SER A 136 42.17 16.20 -16.58
N HIS A 137 41.21 15.89 -15.70
CA HIS A 137 39.82 15.60 -16.08
C HIS A 137 38.97 16.87 -16.07
N ASP A 138 38.24 17.11 -17.16
CA ASP A 138 37.23 18.19 -17.28
C ASP A 138 35.82 17.55 -17.25
N PRO A 139 34.87 17.99 -16.41
CA PRO A 139 33.67 17.20 -16.09
C PRO A 139 32.50 17.33 -17.09
N PHE A 140 32.70 17.92 -18.26
CA PHE A 140 31.63 18.18 -19.25
C PHE A 140 31.99 17.76 -20.68
N TYR A 141 32.02 16.44 -20.93
CA TYR A 141 32.06 15.90 -22.29
C TYR A 141 31.02 14.78 -22.47
N TYR A 142 29.92 15.08 -23.15
CA TYR A 142 28.97 14.07 -23.61
C TYR A 142 29.46 13.45 -24.92
N PRO A 143 29.61 12.12 -25.02
CA PRO A 143 30.02 11.47 -26.27
C PRO A 143 29.02 11.75 -27.40
N THR A 144 29.51 12.24 -28.54
CA THR A 144 28.71 12.52 -29.74
C THR A 144 28.52 11.30 -30.65
N ASP A 145 28.97 10.12 -30.22
CA ASP A 145 28.96 8.89 -31.01
C ASP A 145 27.83 7.95 -30.54
N ILE A 146 26.77 7.88 -31.33
CA ILE A 146 25.60 7.02 -31.08
C ILE A 146 25.95 5.55 -31.37
N ASP A 147 26.86 5.27 -32.30
CA ASP A 147 27.26 3.91 -32.66
C ASP A 147 28.13 3.27 -31.56
N ALA A 148 28.78 4.08 -30.72
CA ALA A 148 29.41 3.61 -29.48
C ALA A 148 28.37 3.22 -28.41
N VAL A 149 27.26 3.97 -28.29
CA VAL A 149 26.16 3.64 -27.37
C VAL A 149 25.40 2.39 -27.82
N ILE A 150 25.17 2.22 -29.12
CA ILE A 150 24.55 1.00 -29.67
C ILE A 150 25.41 -0.22 -29.37
N ARG A 151 26.73 -0.18 -29.66
CA ARG A 151 27.64 -1.29 -29.34
C ARG A 151 27.70 -1.61 -27.84
N ALA A 152 27.65 -0.60 -26.97
CA ALA A 152 27.59 -0.82 -25.52
C ALA A 152 26.26 -1.46 -25.06
N LEU A 153 25.16 -1.27 -25.79
CA LEU A 153 23.87 -1.94 -25.52
C LEU A 153 23.82 -3.36 -26.10
N GLU A 154 24.49 -3.61 -27.22
CA GLU A 154 24.67 -4.94 -27.81
C GLU A 154 25.55 -5.82 -26.90
N ASP A 155 26.68 -5.29 -26.41
CA ASP A 155 27.56 -5.96 -25.43
C ASP A 155 26.82 -6.27 -24.12
N LEU A 156 25.94 -5.36 -23.64
CA LEU A 156 25.08 -5.61 -22.48
C LEU A 156 24.00 -6.68 -22.72
N ALA A 157 23.63 -6.94 -23.97
CA ALA A 157 22.66 -7.96 -24.36
C ALA A 157 23.30 -9.34 -24.52
N GLU A 158 24.54 -9.42 -25.04
CA GLU A 158 25.32 -10.67 -25.08
C GLU A 158 25.87 -11.03 -23.70
N HIS A 159 26.24 -10.06 -22.86
CA HIS A 159 26.83 -10.24 -21.53
C HIS A 159 26.05 -9.46 -20.44
N PRO A 160 24.82 -9.89 -20.09
CA PRO A 160 24.02 -9.23 -19.06
C PRO A 160 24.71 -9.28 -17.68
N PRO A 161 24.67 -8.20 -16.87
CA PRO A 161 25.50 -8.02 -15.67
C PRO A 161 25.04 -8.82 -14.43
N TRP A 162 24.34 -9.94 -14.63
CA TRP A 162 23.96 -10.85 -13.54
C TRP A 162 25.08 -11.86 -13.27
N PRO A 163 25.37 -12.20 -11.99
CA PRO A 163 26.45 -13.13 -11.67
C PRO A 163 26.16 -14.53 -12.22
N ARG A 164 27.05 -15.05 -13.07
CA ARG A 164 26.97 -16.43 -13.59
C ARG A 164 26.91 -17.43 -12.44
N ASN A 165 25.85 -18.24 -12.44
CA ASN A 165 25.61 -19.46 -11.66
C ASN A 165 26.59 -19.72 -10.51
N TYR A 166 26.28 -19.16 -9.33
CA TYR A 166 26.81 -19.73 -8.09
C TYR A 166 26.25 -21.15 -7.94
N ASN A 167 27.11 -22.16 -8.14
CA ASN A 167 26.85 -23.49 -7.59
C ASN A 167 26.70 -23.33 -6.07
N MET A 168 25.47 -23.44 -5.57
CA MET A 168 25.23 -23.36 -4.13
C MET A 168 25.78 -24.62 -3.46
N SER A 169 26.94 -24.51 -2.83
CA SER A 169 27.34 -25.42 -1.76
C SER A 169 26.33 -25.28 -0.61
N PRO A 170 25.61 -26.35 -0.21
CA PRO A 170 24.54 -26.27 0.77
C PRO A 170 25.09 -26.18 2.20
N THR A 171 25.62 -25.01 2.58
CA THR A 171 25.98 -24.63 3.96
C THR A 171 26.18 -23.11 4.06
N THR A 172 25.09 -22.35 3.93
CA THR A 172 25.04 -21.09 4.70
C THR A 172 24.94 -21.51 6.17
N PRO A 173 25.87 -21.15 7.06
CA PRO A 173 25.75 -21.53 8.47
C PRO A 173 24.45 -20.95 9.03
N ARG A 174 23.65 -21.78 9.72
CA ARG A 174 22.48 -21.29 10.43
C ARG A 174 22.94 -20.21 11.41
N PRO A 175 22.25 -19.06 11.53
CA PRO A 175 22.55 -18.13 12.60
C PRO A 175 22.30 -18.84 13.93
N GLN A 176 23.36 -19.14 14.67
CA GLN A 176 23.25 -19.74 16.00
C GLN A 176 23.07 -18.63 17.04
N LEU A 177 22.32 -18.93 18.10
CA LEU A 177 22.26 -18.09 19.29
C LEU A 177 23.61 -18.24 20.01
N VAL A 178 24.46 -17.22 19.88
CA VAL A 178 25.94 -17.33 19.95
C VAL A 178 26.51 -17.76 21.32
N PHE A 179 25.71 -17.82 22.38
CA PHE A 179 26.19 -18.05 23.75
C PHE A 179 25.31 -19.05 24.50
N VAL A 180 25.51 -20.35 24.22
CA VAL A 180 24.92 -21.46 24.99
C VAL A 180 25.95 -22.58 25.10
N ASP A 181 26.84 -22.49 26.10
CA ASP A 181 27.91 -23.47 26.34
C ASP A 181 27.38 -24.68 27.14
N GLY A 182 27.08 -25.79 26.46
CA GLY A 182 26.68 -27.05 27.11
C GLY A 182 26.29 -28.13 26.10
N THR A 183 26.13 -29.38 26.54
CA THR A 183 25.49 -30.40 25.69
C THR A 183 23.96 -30.21 25.67
N PRO A 184 23.25 -30.61 24.61
CA PRO A 184 21.79 -30.47 24.53
C PRO A 184 21.03 -31.13 25.70
N ALA A 185 21.62 -32.14 26.35
CA ALA A 185 21.08 -32.76 27.55
C ALA A 185 21.20 -31.87 28.80
N GLU A 186 22.37 -31.27 29.04
CA GLU A 186 22.58 -30.34 30.16
C GLU A 186 21.68 -29.11 29.99
N LEU A 187 21.61 -28.56 28.78
CA LEU A 187 20.79 -27.40 28.44
C LEU A 187 19.28 -27.66 28.55
N ALA A 188 18.83 -28.88 28.22
CA ALA A 188 17.46 -29.32 28.47
C ALA A 188 17.17 -29.49 29.98
N GLN A 189 18.16 -29.93 30.77
CA GLN A 189 18.02 -30.02 32.23
C GLN A 189 17.96 -28.63 32.89
N GLU A 190 18.84 -27.69 32.51
CA GLU A 190 18.82 -26.32 33.06
C GLU A 190 17.47 -25.62 32.80
N LEU A 191 16.92 -25.75 31.60
CA LEU A 191 15.60 -25.22 31.28
C LEU A 191 14.47 -25.96 32.02
N ALA A 192 14.60 -27.27 32.25
CA ALA A 192 13.65 -28.05 33.03
C ALA A 192 13.67 -27.69 34.53
N ASP A 193 14.84 -27.45 35.09
CA ASP A 193 15.03 -27.01 36.49
C ASP A 193 14.45 -25.60 36.68
N TYR A 194 14.71 -24.68 35.74
CA TYR A 194 14.10 -23.34 35.73
C TYR A 194 12.57 -23.39 35.62
N LEU A 195 12.02 -24.35 34.85
CA LEU A 195 10.59 -24.61 34.72
C LEU A 195 9.98 -25.42 35.87
N GLN A 196 10.77 -25.78 36.90
CA GLN A 196 10.35 -26.59 38.06
C GLN A 196 9.85 -28.01 37.69
N ILE A 197 10.35 -28.57 36.59
CA ILE A 197 10.06 -29.92 36.09
C ILE A 197 11.31 -30.83 35.99
N GLY A 198 12.43 -30.41 36.59
CA GLY A 198 13.72 -31.11 36.55
C GLY A 198 13.64 -32.60 36.89
N ASP A 199 12.93 -32.95 37.97
CA ASP A 199 12.69 -34.33 38.44
C ASP A 199 11.94 -35.20 37.40
N GLU A 200 11.12 -34.58 36.56
CA GLU A 200 10.34 -35.25 35.52
C GLU A 200 11.11 -35.44 34.19
N VAL A 201 12.20 -34.69 34.00
CA VAL A 201 12.98 -34.63 32.76
C VAL A 201 14.32 -35.39 32.89
N SER A 202 15.01 -35.25 34.02
CA SER A 202 16.24 -35.97 34.34
C SER A 202 16.19 -37.50 34.06
N PRO A 203 15.14 -38.25 34.49
CA PRO A 203 15.06 -39.69 34.22
C PRO A 203 14.70 -40.06 32.76
N LEU A 204 14.46 -39.08 31.87
CA LEU A 204 14.30 -39.28 30.43
C LEU A 204 15.60 -38.94 29.68
N LEU A 205 16.29 -37.85 30.06
CA LEU A 205 17.62 -37.52 29.56
C LEU A 205 18.64 -38.61 29.89
N ALA A 206 18.59 -39.17 31.11
CA ALA A 206 19.40 -40.32 31.52
C ALA A 206 19.08 -41.64 30.77
N LYS A 207 18.09 -41.64 29.87
CA LYS A 207 17.72 -42.76 28.99
C LYS A 207 17.86 -42.43 27.50
N ASP A 208 18.50 -41.31 27.15
CA ASP A 208 18.64 -40.82 25.77
C ASP A 208 17.29 -40.44 25.09
N GLN A 209 16.21 -40.30 25.86
CA GLN A 209 14.84 -40.00 25.38
C GLN A 209 14.62 -38.48 25.16
N HIS A 210 15.55 -37.83 24.44
CA HIS A 210 15.59 -36.37 24.29
C HIS A 210 14.30 -35.75 23.72
N GLU A 211 13.65 -36.40 22.76
CA GLU A 211 12.38 -35.91 22.18
C GLU A 211 11.21 -35.95 23.18
N GLU A 212 11.17 -36.94 24.09
CA GLU A 212 10.15 -37.03 25.14
C GLU A 212 10.40 -36.02 26.26
N ALA A 213 11.67 -35.81 26.62
CA ALA A 213 12.10 -34.73 27.51
C ALA A 213 11.70 -33.36 26.95
N LEU A 214 12.01 -33.09 25.68
CA LEU A 214 11.64 -31.86 24.98
C LEU A 214 10.11 -31.69 24.90
N ALA A 215 9.36 -32.76 24.64
CA ALA A 215 7.90 -32.72 24.65
C ALA A 215 7.30 -32.33 26.01
N LYS A 216 7.93 -32.69 27.13
CA LYS A 216 7.55 -32.18 28.46
C LYS A 216 7.91 -30.71 28.63
N ILE A 217 9.14 -30.31 28.30
CA ILE A 217 9.61 -28.92 28.39
C ILE A 217 8.72 -27.98 27.57
N VAL A 218 8.39 -28.34 26.33
CA VAL A 218 7.53 -27.54 25.44
C VAL A 218 6.09 -27.42 25.98
N ARG A 219 5.56 -28.43 26.69
CA ARG A 219 4.27 -28.31 27.39
C ARG A 219 4.34 -27.38 28.59
N ALA A 220 5.40 -27.47 29.40
CA ALA A 220 5.63 -26.58 30.55
C ALA A 220 6.01 -25.14 30.14
N SER A 221 6.45 -24.92 28.89
CA SER A 221 6.92 -23.61 28.40
C SER A 221 5.91 -22.46 28.53
N SER A 222 4.62 -22.74 28.72
CA SER A 222 3.64 -21.70 29.06
C SER A 222 3.95 -20.96 30.35
N ASN A 223 4.71 -21.57 31.27
CA ASN A 223 5.15 -20.95 32.52
C ASN A 223 6.19 -19.84 32.29
N LEU A 224 6.90 -19.85 31.15
CA LEU A 224 7.86 -18.79 30.81
C LEU A 224 7.19 -17.42 30.60
N ASN A 225 5.89 -17.35 30.29
CA ASN A 225 5.14 -16.10 30.25
C ASN A 225 5.01 -15.40 31.63
N SER A 226 5.31 -16.12 32.71
CA SER A 226 5.39 -15.59 34.08
C SER A 226 6.83 -15.37 34.57
N ALA A 227 7.84 -15.64 33.73
CA ALA A 227 9.25 -15.44 34.07
C ALA A 227 9.62 -13.95 34.14
N PRO A 228 10.58 -13.53 35.00
CA PRO A 228 11.04 -12.15 35.04
C PRO A 228 11.52 -11.63 33.68
N GLU A 229 11.20 -10.37 33.36
CA GLU A 229 11.53 -9.74 32.07
C GLU A 229 13.03 -9.84 31.68
N LYS A 230 13.93 -9.75 32.67
CA LYS A 230 15.37 -9.92 32.49
C LYS A 230 15.75 -11.28 31.88
N ASP A 231 15.06 -12.34 32.31
CA ASP A 231 15.43 -13.73 32.04
C ASP A 231 14.56 -14.34 30.91
N PHE A 232 13.40 -13.73 30.62
CA PHE A 232 12.46 -14.11 29.56
C PHE A 232 13.15 -14.35 28.20
N THR A 233 13.93 -13.38 27.71
CA THR A 233 14.61 -13.48 26.40
C THR A 233 15.64 -14.60 26.37
N GLY A 234 16.35 -14.84 27.49
CA GLY A 234 17.30 -15.94 27.61
C GLY A 234 16.60 -17.30 27.58
N ALA A 235 15.58 -17.49 28.42
CA ALA A 235 14.82 -18.73 28.52
C ALA A 235 14.09 -19.08 27.21
N TYR A 236 13.50 -18.10 26.52
CA TYR A 236 12.89 -18.34 25.21
C TYR A 236 13.93 -18.65 24.13
N ASN A 237 15.06 -17.93 24.07
CA ASN A 237 16.14 -18.25 23.13
C ASN A 237 16.68 -19.68 23.34
N LEU A 238 16.87 -20.12 24.59
CA LEU A 238 17.28 -21.48 24.93
C LEU A 238 16.24 -22.52 24.47
N LEU A 239 14.96 -22.29 24.75
CA LEU A 239 13.86 -23.14 24.27
C LEU A 239 13.83 -23.22 22.74
N ILE A 240 14.03 -22.10 22.04
CA ILE A 240 14.04 -22.05 20.58
C ILE A 240 15.25 -22.82 20.02
N HIS A 241 16.43 -22.73 20.64
CA HIS A 241 17.61 -23.50 20.25
C HIS A 241 17.35 -25.01 20.34
N LEU A 242 16.94 -25.50 21.51
CA LEU A 242 16.65 -26.92 21.76
C LEU A 242 15.59 -27.47 20.79
N VAL A 243 14.63 -26.64 20.39
CA VAL A 243 13.55 -27.03 19.46
C VAL A 243 14.02 -27.04 18.00
N LEU A 244 14.92 -26.15 17.60
CA LEU A 244 15.50 -26.14 16.25
C LEU A 244 16.62 -27.19 16.05
N GLU A 245 17.17 -27.72 17.14
CA GLU A 245 18.10 -28.84 17.17
C GLU A 245 17.41 -30.22 17.18
N SER A 246 16.13 -30.29 17.62
CA SER A 246 15.33 -31.52 17.63
C SER A 246 15.10 -32.13 16.24
N LYS A 247 14.74 -33.42 16.19
CA LYS A 247 14.43 -34.12 14.93
C LYS A 247 13.06 -33.75 14.36
N GLU A 248 12.15 -33.24 15.20
CA GLU A 248 10.76 -32.93 14.81
C GLU A 248 10.30 -31.51 15.19
N PRO A 249 11.00 -30.43 14.79
CA PRO A 249 10.65 -29.04 15.11
C PRO A 249 9.21 -28.69 14.72
N LYS A 250 8.68 -29.33 13.67
CA LYS A 250 7.29 -29.18 13.18
C LYS A 250 6.24 -29.45 14.27
N LYS A 251 6.51 -30.33 15.24
CA LYS A 251 5.57 -30.67 16.32
C LYS A 251 5.58 -29.67 17.47
N HIS A 252 6.72 -29.02 17.72
CA HIS A 252 6.94 -28.18 18.90
C HIS A 252 6.75 -26.69 18.62
N LEU A 253 7.15 -26.20 17.44
CA LEU A 253 7.01 -24.80 17.04
C LEU A 253 5.58 -24.23 17.18
N PRO A 254 4.50 -24.94 16.80
CA PRO A 254 3.14 -24.42 16.97
C PRO A 254 2.77 -24.14 18.43
N THR A 255 3.19 -25.01 19.36
CA THR A 255 2.93 -24.82 20.80
C THR A 255 3.68 -23.62 21.37
N ILE A 256 4.91 -23.39 20.92
CA ILE A 256 5.75 -22.26 21.36
C ILE A 256 5.16 -20.95 20.85
N CYS A 257 4.79 -20.88 19.57
CA CYS A 257 4.09 -19.72 19.01
C CYS A 257 2.75 -19.47 19.74
N GLN A 258 1.93 -20.51 19.98
CA GLN A 258 0.69 -20.38 20.76
C GLN A 258 0.90 -19.94 22.21
N ASN A 259 2.07 -20.19 22.81
CA ASN A 259 2.42 -19.66 24.12
C ASN A 259 2.85 -18.18 24.03
N LEU A 260 3.60 -17.79 23.01
CA LEU A 260 3.94 -16.39 22.73
C LEU A 260 2.75 -15.52 22.28
N LEU A 261 1.66 -16.13 21.78
CA LEU A 261 0.38 -15.45 21.54
C LEU A 261 -0.43 -15.15 22.81
N LYS A 262 -0.06 -15.70 23.97
CA LYS A 262 -0.74 -15.44 25.26
C LYS A 262 -0.12 -14.23 25.94
N PRO A 263 -0.90 -13.44 26.73
CA PRO A 263 -0.34 -12.31 27.45
C PRO A 263 0.76 -12.73 28.41
N ILE A 264 1.89 -12.02 28.36
CA ILE A 264 3.00 -12.16 29.30
C ILE A 264 2.60 -11.45 30.60
N THR A 265 2.50 -12.21 31.69
CA THR A 265 1.95 -11.76 32.96
C THR A 265 2.98 -11.00 33.80
N SER A 266 4.28 -11.22 33.55
CA SER A 266 5.39 -10.61 34.29
C SER A 266 5.72 -9.17 33.86
N SER A 267 5.38 -8.78 32.62
CA SER A 267 5.56 -7.42 32.11
C SER A 267 4.44 -7.04 31.14
N PRO A 268 3.34 -6.42 31.63
CA PRO A 268 2.19 -6.07 30.79
C PRO A 268 2.46 -4.91 29.82
N VAL A 269 3.57 -4.16 29.99
CA VAL A 269 3.94 -3.02 29.13
C VAL A 269 4.95 -3.45 28.05
N ASN A 270 6.03 -4.12 28.43
CA ASN A 270 7.09 -4.52 27.48
C ASN A 270 6.84 -5.91 26.86
N GLY A 271 6.00 -6.73 27.49
CA GLY A 271 5.62 -8.07 27.06
C GLY A 271 5.30 -8.20 25.56
N PRO A 272 4.45 -7.35 24.97
CA PRO A 272 4.14 -7.42 23.54
C PRO A 272 5.39 -7.32 22.64
N GLY A 273 6.34 -6.44 22.97
CA GLY A 273 7.61 -6.33 22.26
C GLY A 273 8.52 -7.55 22.48
N LEU A 274 8.55 -8.10 23.70
CA LEU A 274 9.35 -9.29 24.03
C LEU A 274 8.85 -10.54 23.29
N ALA A 275 7.53 -10.76 23.23
CA ALA A 275 6.93 -11.84 22.46
C ALA A 275 7.15 -11.67 20.95
N LEU A 276 7.00 -10.44 20.41
CA LEU A 276 7.30 -10.17 19.00
C LEU A 276 8.78 -10.47 18.67
N ASN A 277 9.72 -10.05 19.52
CA ASN A 277 11.14 -10.33 19.36
C ASN A 277 11.44 -11.85 19.40
N ALA A 278 10.78 -12.61 20.28
CA ALA A 278 10.92 -14.07 20.32
C ALA A 278 10.35 -14.75 19.07
N LEU A 279 9.18 -14.32 18.56
CA LEU A 279 8.61 -14.82 17.31
C LEU A 279 9.50 -14.47 16.09
N GLN A 280 10.05 -13.25 16.04
CA GLN A 280 11.01 -12.85 15.01
C GLN A 280 12.32 -13.64 15.11
N ALA A 281 12.79 -13.99 16.31
CA ALA A 281 13.93 -14.89 16.49
C ALA A 281 13.64 -16.28 15.88
N ILE A 282 12.48 -16.89 16.17
CA ILE A 282 12.06 -18.17 15.54
C ILE A 282 12.09 -18.06 14.02
N PHE A 283 11.51 -17.00 13.45
CA PHE A 283 11.47 -16.80 12.00
C PHE A 283 12.87 -16.64 11.38
N ASN A 284 13.77 -15.91 12.04
CA ASN A 284 15.12 -15.64 11.55
C ASN A 284 16.08 -16.84 11.70
N LEU A 285 15.91 -17.65 12.75
CA LEU A 285 16.74 -18.83 13.04
C LEU A 285 16.38 -20.05 12.16
N LEU A 286 15.14 -20.12 11.66
CA LEU A 286 14.75 -21.08 10.62
C LEU A 286 15.50 -20.81 9.31
N GLU A 287 15.83 -21.85 8.55
CA GLU A 287 16.48 -21.71 7.24
C GLU A 287 15.57 -20.97 6.23
N PRO A 288 16.09 -20.08 5.36
CA PRO A 288 15.26 -19.28 4.44
C PRO A 288 14.32 -20.08 3.53
N THR A 289 14.74 -21.29 3.11
CA THR A 289 14.02 -22.24 2.26
C THR A 289 12.94 -23.05 2.99
N ASN A 290 12.84 -22.93 4.31
CA ASN A 290 12.00 -23.81 5.12
C ASN A 290 10.55 -23.29 5.18
N THR A 291 9.61 -24.05 4.62
CA THR A 291 8.16 -23.74 4.59
C THR A 291 7.51 -23.57 5.98
N LEU A 292 8.20 -23.92 7.07
CA LEU A 292 7.78 -23.55 8.43
C LEU A 292 7.81 -22.03 8.67
N ARG A 293 8.62 -21.27 7.92
CA ARG A 293 8.67 -19.80 7.99
C ARG A 293 7.32 -19.16 7.64
N TYR A 294 6.59 -19.69 6.66
CA TYR A 294 5.20 -19.28 6.35
C TYR A 294 4.31 -19.41 7.60
N ASN A 295 4.28 -20.61 8.20
CA ASN A 295 3.46 -20.90 9.38
C ASN A 295 3.80 -20.01 10.58
N VAL A 296 5.09 -19.74 10.82
CA VAL A 296 5.56 -18.82 11.87
C VAL A 296 5.17 -17.37 11.55
N PHE A 297 5.31 -16.92 10.30
CA PHE A 297 4.90 -15.58 9.89
C PHE A 297 3.37 -15.37 10.03
N MET A 298 2.56 -16.39 9.74
CA MET A 298 1.11 -16.35 10.01
C MET A 298 0.78 -16.22 11.51
N GLN A 299 1.63 -16.71 12.43
CA GLN A 299 1.48 -16.42 13.87
C GLN A 299 1.93 -14.99 14.21
N ILE A 300 2.99 -14.48 13.58
CA ILE A 300 3.42 -13.08 13.71
C ILE A 300 2.30 -12.12 13.26
N LEU A 301 1.63 -12.38 12.14
CA LEU A 301 0.47 -11.60 11.69
C LEU A 301 -0.62 -11.57 12.76
N LYS A 302 -1.01 -12.72 13.30
CA LYS A 302 -2.06 -12.84 14.33
C LYS A 302 -1.69 -12.14 15.63
N PHE A 303 -0.41 -12.18 16.01
CA PHE A 303 0.12 -11.44 17.13
C PHE A 303 0.06 -9.92 16.91
N VAL A 304 0.52 -9.45 15.74
CA VAL A 304 0.53 -8.02 15.38
C VAL A 304 -0.90 -7.48 15.28
N LYS A 305 -1.86 -8.25 14.75
CA LYS A 305 -3.30 -7.94 14.73
C LYS A 305 -3.84 -7.72 16.14
N GLY A 306 -3.59 -8.66 17.06
CA GLY A 306 -4.04 -8.58 18.46
C GLY A 306 -3.43 -7.45 19.29
N HIS A 307 -2.34 -6.82 18.83
CA HIS A 307 -1.65 -5.73 19.53
C HIS A 307 -1.57 -4.41 18.74
N GLY A 308 -2.13 -4.33 17.52
CA GLY A 308 -2.12 -3.12 16.69
C GLY A 308 -0.75 -2.68 16.16
N MET A 309 0.30 -3.53 16.23
CA MET A 309 1.70 -3.13 16.01
C MET A 309 2.14 -3.13 14.53
N PHE A 310 1.25 -2.81 13.59
CA PHE A 310 1.47 -3.00 12.14
C PHE A 310 2.68 -2.26 11.57
N ASP A 311 3.03 -1.09 12.13
CA ASP A 311 4.24 -0.34 11.74
C ASP A 311 5.54 -1.15 11.85
N THR A 312 5.64 -2.04 12.84
CA THR A 312 6.82 -2.91 13.03
C THR A 312 7.00 -3.90 11.89
N LEU A 313 5.92 -4.20 11.16
CA LEU A 313 5.89 -5.18 10.08
C LEU A 313 6.16 -4.55 8.71
N LYS A 314 5.83 -3.27 8.49
CA LYS A 314 5.96 -2.58 7.19
C LYS A 314 7.31 -2.81 6.47
N PRO A 315 8.49 -2.75 7.13
CA PRO A 315 9.77 -3.03 6.48
C PRO A 315 9.97 -4.51 6.08
N ALA A 316 9.34 -5.44 6.80
CA ALA A 316 9.39 -6.87 6.53
C ALA A 316 8.56 -7.22 5.27
N LEU A 317 7.37 -6.63 5.12
CA LEU A 317 6.43 -6.89 4.02
C LEU A 317 7.05 -6.69 2.63
N ALA A 318 8.01 -5.76 2.48
CA ALA A 318 8.73 -5.53 1.23
C ALA A 318 9.47 -6.79 0.69
N ASN A 319 9.76 -7.77 1.55
CA ASN A 319 10.45 -9.01 1.18
C ASN A 319 9.50 -10.14 0.74
N LEU A 320 8.17 -9.98 0.88
CA LEU A 320 7.19 -11.05 0.64
C LEU A 320 7.32 -11.75 -0.72
N PRO A 321 7.48 -11.06 -1.87
CA PRO A 321 7.62 -11.73 -3.17
C PRO A 321 8.86 -12.65 -3.24
N ARG A 322 9.96 -12.25 -2.58
CA ARG A 322 11.17 -13.08 -2.46
C ARG A 322 10.95 -14.26 -1.52
N TRP A 323 10.16 -14.08 -0.47
CA TRP A 323 9.85 -15.13 0.49
C TRP A 323 8.95 -16.21 -0.10
N PHE A 324 7.87 -15.84 -0.80
CA PHE A 324 7.01 -16.79 -1.52
C PHE A 324 7.80 -17.63 -2.53
N GLN A 325 8.70 -17.00 -3.30
CA GLN A 325 9.63 -17.72 -4.19
C GLN A 325 10.58 -18.66 -3.43
N SER A 326 11.07 -18.28 -2.25
CA SER A 326 11.96 -19.13 -1.44
C SER A 326 11.25 -20.26 -0.69
N TRP A 327 9.93 -20.19 -0.55
CA TRP A 327 9.10 -21.18 0.15
C TRP A 327 8.33 -22.10 -0.80
N ASP A 328 8.50 -21.92 -2.13
CA ASP A 328 7.83 -22.69 -3.19
C ASP A 328 6.30 -22.75 -2.99
N MET A 329 5.70 -21.58 -2.71
CA MET A 329 4.29 -21.45 -2.37
C MET A 329 3.38 -21.29 -3.58
N ASP A 330 2.28 -22.06 -3.56
CA ASP A 330 1.14 -21.93 -4.45
C ASP A 330 0.41 -20.59 -4.31
N GLU A 331 -0.45 -20.30 -5.29
CA GLU A 331 -1.15 -19.02 -5.38
C GLU A 331 -2.29 -18.88 -4.34
N GLU A 332 -2.84 -19.99 -3.81
CA GLU A 332 -3.82 -19.92 -2.72
C GLU A 332 -3.18 -19.54 -1.38
N ASP A 333 -2.07 -20.17 -0.98
CA ASP A 333 -1.41 -19.84 0.30
C ASP A 333 -0.72 -18.46 0.25
N GLN A 334 -0.33 -17.98 -0.94
CA GLN A 334 0.00 -16.57 -1.17
C GLN A 334 -1.23 -15.66 -0.95
N ARG A 335 -2.39 -16.01 -1.54
CA ARG A 335 -3.67 -15.29 -1.37
C ARG A 335 -4.07 -15.18 0.09
N LYS A 336 -4.06 -16.30 0.83
CA LYS A 336 -4.38 -16.37 2.27
C LYS A 336 -3.47 -15.45 3.11
N MET A 337 -2.16 -15.40 2.81
CA MET A 337 -1.24 -14.48 3.50
C MET A 337 -1.53 -13.01 3.16
N TYR A 338 -1.76 -12.66 1.90
CA TYR A 338 -2.10 -11.29 1.51
C TYR A 338 -3.40 -10.79 2.15
N VAL A 339 -4.42 -11.65 2.27
CA VAL A 339 -5.69 -11.33 2.94
C VAL A 339 -5.48 -11.08 4.44
N GLU A 340 -4.72 -11.93 5.14
CA GLU A 340 -4.44 -11.73 6.58
C GLU A 340 -3.55 -10.48 6.82
N ILE A 341 -2.63 -10.12 5.92
CA ILE A 341 -1.90 -8.84 5.97
C ILE A 341 -2.87 -7.66 5.79
N ALA A 342 -3.79 -7.74 4.83
CA ALA A 342 -4.77 -6.69 4.59
C ALA A 342 -5.71 -6.48 5.79
N ASP A 343 -6.10 -7.56 6.46
CA ASP A 343 -6.82 -7.52 7.73
C ASP A 343 -6.02 -6.82 8.84
N VAL A 344 -4.75 -7.19 9.05
CA VAL A 344 -3.89 -6.56 10.06
C VAL A 344 -3.72 -5.05 9.78
N ALA A 345 -3.62 -4.66 8.51
CA ALA A 345 -3.56 -3.26 8.10
C ALA A 345 -4.89 -2.52 8.36
N ALA A 346 -6.04 -3.15 8.10
CA ALA A 346 -7.36 -2.57 8.34
C ALA A 346 -7.62 -2.35 9.85
N ASP A 347 -7.31 -3.34 10.68
CA ASP A 347 -7.45 -3.24 12.14
C ASP A 347 -6.52 -2.18 12.76
N ALA A 348 -5.39 -1.88 12.09
CA ALA A 348 -4.48 -0.79 12.44
C ALA A 348 -4.91 0.60 11.90
N GLY A 349 -6.01 0.69 11.14
CA GLY A 349 -6.49 1.93 10.51
C GLY A 349 -5.79 2.32 9.20
N GLU A 350 -4.90 1.46 8.68
CA GLU A 350 -4.12 1.70 7.47
C GLU A 350 -4.87 1.21 6.21
N GLU A 351 -6.03 1.82 5.95
CA GLU A 351 -6.93 1.48 4.83
C GLU A 351 -6.21 1.41 3.47
N GLY A 352 -5.24 2.30 3.23
CA GLY A 352 -4.49 2.38 1.98
C GLY A 352 -3.50 1.23 1.77
N GLU A 353 -2.86 0.73 2.84
CA GLU A 353 -2.04 -0.49 2.77
C GLU A 353 -2.96 -1.71 2.63
N SER A 354 -4.05 -1.77 3.41
CA SER A 354 -5.04 -2.85 3.34
C SER A 354 -5.57 -3.05 1.92
N TYR A 355 -5.98 -1.97 1.26
CA TYR A 355 -6.42 -1.99 -0.14
C TYR A 355 -5.35 -2.52 -1.10
N GLN A 356 -4.09 -2.08 -0.96
CA GLN A 356 -2.98 -2.58 -1.78
C GLN A 356 -2.73 -4.09 -1.60
N TYR A 357 -2.88 -4.64 -0.39
CA TYR A 357 -2.73 -6.08 -0.17
C TYR A 357 -3.92 -6.89 -0.69
N ILE A 358 -5.13 -6.35 -0.70
CA ILE A 358 -6.29 -6.97 -1.37
C ILE A 358 -6.09 -6.98 -2.90
N LEU A 359 -5.58 -5.89 -3.49
CA LEU A 359 -5.20 -5.89 -4.91
C LEU A 359 -4.10 -6.91 -5.23
N LYS A 360 -3.14 -7.14 -4.32
CA LYS A 360 -2.14 -8.22 -4.48
C LYS A 360 -2.79 -9.60 -4.39
N ALA A 361 -3.70 -9.83 -3.44
CA ALA A 361 -4.47 -11.07 -3.32
C ALA A 361 -5.30 -11.37 -4.59
N LEU A 362 -6.05 -10.40 -5.11
CA LEU A 362 -6.84 -10.57 -6.34
C LEU A 362 -5.97 -10.82 -7.59
N ARG A 363 -4.70 -10.41 -7.58
CA ARG A 363 -3.72 -10.67 -8.65
C ARG A 363 -3.09 -12.08 -8.58
N THR A 364 -3.44 -12.89 -7.59
CA THR A 364 -3.05 -14.33 -7.49
C THR A 364 -4.12 -15.29 -8.00
N ILE A 365 -5.21 -14.78 -8.57
CA ILE A 365 -6.26 -15.60 -9.18
C ILE A 365 -5.90 -15.74 -10.68
N ASP A 366 -5.69 -16.95 -11.21
CA ASP A 366 -5.39 -17.09 -12.64
C ASP A 366 -6.62 -16.68 -13.46
N ALA A 367 -6.50 -15.58 -14.20
CA ALA A 367 -7.52 -15.06 -15.11
C ALA A 367 -7.92 -16.05 -16.24
N LYS A 368 -7.23 -17.18 -16.38
CA LYS A 368 -7.58 -18.28 -17.29
C LYS A 368 -8.50 -19.33 -16.65
N ASP A 369 -8.50 -19.47 -15.33
CA ASP A 369 -9.33 -20.45 -14.65
C ASP A 369 -10.71 -19.85 -14.31
N SER A 370 -11.73 -20.29 -15.04
CA SER A 370 -13.09 -19.79 -14.87
C SER A 370 -13.75 -20.24 -13.57
N GLU A 371 -13.25 -21.30 -12.92
CA GLU A 371 -13.78 -21.79 -11.65
C GLU A 371 -13.17 -21.01 -10.49
N GLU A 372 -11.86 -20.71 -10.51
CA GLU A 372 -11.25 -19.79 -9.54
C GLU A 372 -11.80 -18.36 -9.66
N VAL A 373 -11.89 -17.81 -10.88
CA VAL A 373 -12.38 -16.45 -11.15
C VAL A 373 -13.82 -16.23 -10.69
N THR A 374 -14.67 -17.27 -10.74
CA THR A 374 -16.08 -17.21 -10.30
C THR A 374 -16.31 -17.74 -8.89
N SER A 375 -15.26 -18.21 -8.19
CA SER A 375 -15.35 -18.75 -6.83
C SER A 375 -15.93 -17.76 -5.81
N GLU A 376 -16.55 -18.27 -4.74
CA GLU A 376 -17.15 -17.41 -3.71
C GLU A 376 -16.06 -16.56 -3.00
N GLU A 377 -14.85 -17.10 -2.80
CA GLU A 377 -13.72 -16.34 -2.26
C GLU A 377 -13.33 -15.18 -3.18
N ALA A 378 -13.18 -15.44 -4.50
CA ALA A 378 -12.87 -14.40 -5.47
C ALA A 378 -13.96 -13.30 -5.50
N GLN A 379 -15.24 -13.68 -5.48
CA GLN A 379 -16.35 -12.72 -5.41
C GLN A 379 -16.32 -11.89 -4.12
N GLN A 380 -16.14 -12.52 -2.95
CA GLN A 380 -16.09 -11.81 -1.66
C GLN A 380 -14.89 -10.84 -1.58
N LEU A 381 -13.72 -11.24 -2.07
CA LEU A 381 -12.53 -10.38 -2.15
C LEU A 381 -12.72 -9.22 -3.14
N SER A 382 -13.33 -9.48 -4.31
CA SER A 382 -13.64 -8.46 -5.32
C SER A 382 -14.64 -7.41 -4.78
N LEU A 383 -15.70 -7.85 -4.10
CA LEU A 383 -16.66 -6.95 -3.44
C LEU A 383 -16.02 -6.15 -2.30
N ARG A 384 -15.12 -6.75 -1.52
CA ARG A 384 -14.34 -6.05 -0.48
C ARG A 384 -13.45 -4.96 -1.10
N ALA A 385 -12.70 -5.28 -2.16
CA ALA A 385 -11.85 -4.33 -2.87
C ALA A 385 -12.66 -3.16 -3.44
N LEU A 386 -13.79 -3.45 -4.08
CA LEU A 386 -14.68 -2.47 -4.68
C LEU A 386 -15.29 -1.54 -3.62
N ARG A 387 -15.83 -2.08 -2.51
CA ARG A 387 -16.35 -1.27 -1.39
C ARG A 387 -15.27 -0.35 -0.81
N MET A 388 -14.05 -0.84 -0.61
CA MET A 388 -12.94 -0.03 -0.10
C MET A 388 -12.51 1.09 -1.08
N ALA A 389 -12.41 0.79 -2.37
CA ALA A 389 -12.08 1.80 -3.39
C ALA A 389 -13.18 2.87 -3.55
N LEU A 390 -14.45 2.46 -3.50
CA LEU A 390 -15.59 3.38 -3.56
C LEU A 390 -15.62 4.32 -2.35
N LEU A 391 -15.46 3.80 -1.13
CA LEU A 391 -15.55 4.57 0.11
C LEU A 391 -14.28 5.39 0.46
N SER A 392 -13.09 4.97 0.01
CA SER A 392 -11.83 5.65 0.31
C SER A 392 -11.83 7.11 -0.17
N PRO A 393 -11.47 8.10 0.67
CA PRO A 393 -11.42 9.51 0.27
C PRO A 393 -10.24 9.87 -0.65
N THR A 394 -9.30 8.94 -0.87
CA THR A 394 -8.08 9.15 -1.67
C THR A 394 -8.05 8.34 -2.96
N GLN A 395 -8.82 7.24 -3.07
CA GLN A 395 -8.86 6.43 -4.28
C GLN A 395 -9.85 7.00 -5.31
N TYR A 396 -9.32 7.52 -6.42
CA TYR A 396 -10.09 8.06 -7.56
C TYR A 396 -9.86 7.32 -8.88
N ASP A 397 -8.85 6.46 -8.95
CA ASP A 397 -8.58 5.60 -10.10
C ASP A 397 -9.22 4.22 -9.88
N PHE A 398 -9.95 3.73 -10.88
CA PHE A 398 -10.65 2.45 -10.88
C PHE A 398 -10.14 1.50 -11.99
N GLN A 399 -9.20 1.94 -12.82
CA GLN A 399 -8.61 1.15 -13.90
C GLN A 399 -7.91 -0.12 -13.36
N ASP A 400 -7.20 0.02 -12.23
CA ASP A 400 -6.48 -1.06 -11.55
C ASP A 400 -7.40 -2.18 -11.02
N LEU A 401 -8.68 -1.89 -10.79
CA LEU A 401 -9.72 -2.86 -10.46
C LEU A 401 -10.36 -3.45 -11.72
N ARG A 402 -10.72 -2.61 -12.69
CA ARG A 402 -11.45 -3.01 -13.91
C ARG A 402 -10.65 -3.97 -14.82
N VAL A 403 -9.33 -4.04 -14.65
CA VAL A 403 -8.44 -4.99 -15.34
C VAL A 403 -8.47 -6.40 -14.73
N LEU A 404 -8.97 -6.58 -13.50
CA LEU A 404 -8.99 -7.87 -12.81
C LEU A 404 -10.17 -8.75 -13.26
N ALA A 405 -9.89 -9.98 -13.70
CA ALA A 405 -10.89 -10.92 -14.21
C ALA A 405 -11.99 -11.26 -13.17
N SER A 406 -11.61 -11.43 -11.91
CA SER A 406 -12.51 -11.65 -10.77
C SER A 406 -13.42 -10.46 -10.45
N ILE A 407 -13.08 -9.25 -10.92
CA ILE A 407 -13.94 -8.07 -10.83
C ILE A 407 -14.84 -7.97 -12.07
N GLN A 408 -14.35 -8.33 -13.25
CA GLN A 408 -15.18 -8.44 -14.46
C GLN A 408 -16.28 -9.50 -14.28
N ALA A 409 -15.99 -10.63 -13.65
CA ALA A 409 -16.98 -11.66 -13.30
C ALA A 409 -18.04 -11.23 -12.27
N LEU A 410 -17.94 -10.04 -11.68
CA LEU A 410 -19.04 -9.45 -10.91
C LEU A 410 -20.22 -8.99 -11.79
N SER A 411 -20.06 -8.87 -13.12
CA SER A 411 -21.19 -8.59 -14.03
C SER A 411 -22.32 -9.62 -13.89
N ASP A 412 -21.95 -10.88 -13.73
CA ASP A 412 -22.88 -12.01 -13.83
C ASP A 412 -23.44 -12.42 -12.46
N SER A 413 -22.66 -12.19 -11.39
CA SER A 413 -23.04 -12.50 -10.00
C SER A 413 -23.65 -11.30 -9.26
N HIS A 414 -23.15 -10.09 -9.51
CA HIS A 414 -23.46 -8.87 -8.77
C HIS A 414 -23.60 -7.65 -9.71
N PRO A 415 -24.51 -7.69 -10.71
CA PRO A 415 -24.58 -6.70 -11.79
C PRO A 415 -24.68 -5.23 -11.30
N VAL A 416 -25.41 -4.98 -10.22
CA VAL A 416 -25.56 -3.64 -9.60
C VAL A 416 -24.23 -3.06 -9.13
N TYR A 417 -23.31 -3.91 -8.64
CA TYR A 417 -21.95 -3.49 -8.28
C TYR A 417 -21.07 -3.22 -9.52
N SER A 418 -21.26 -3.97 -10.61
CA SER A 418 -20.56 -3.71 -11.88
C SER A 418 -21.02 -2.39 -12.52
N GLN A 419 -22.33 -2.14 -12.56
CA GLN A 419 -22.92 -0.88 -13.02
C GLN A 419 -22.37 0.31 -12.21
N LEU A 420 -22.29 0.19 -10.88
CA LEU A 420 -21.71 1.20 -10.01
C LEU A 420 -20.20 1.44 -10.27
N LEU A 421 -19.44 0.40 -10.60
CA LEU A 421 -18.02 0.53 -10.97
C LEU A 421 -17.84 1.27 -12.30
N ASP A 422 -18.63 0.93 -13.33
CA ASP A 422 -18.56 1.62 -14.63
C ASP A 422 -19.04 3.09 -14.54
N ILE A 423 -20.02 3.39 -13.67
CA ILE A 423 -20.43 4.77 -13.36
C ILE A 423 -19.23 5.58 -12.82
N PHE A 424 -18.54 5.07 -11.80
CA PHE A 424 -17.42 5.77 -11.19
C PHE A 424 -16.20 5.87 -12.13
N ALA A 425 -15.96 4.85 -12.97
CA ALA A 425 -14.87 4.85 -13.93
C ALA A 425 -15.07 5.83 -15.10
N GLU A 426 -16.23 5.80 -15.77
CA GLU A 426 -16.44 6.52 -17.03
C GLU A 426 -17.54 7.61 -17.00
N GLN A 427 -18.63 7.41 -16.25
CA GLN A 427 -19.87 8.21 -16.33
C GLN A 427 -19.92 9.36 -15.32
N ASP A 428 -20.91 10.23 -15.38
CA ASP A 428 -20.97 11.47 -14.60
C ASP A 428 -22.04 11.44 -13.48
N LEU A 429 -22.22 12.56 -12.78
CA LEU A 429 -23.12 12.69 -11.62
C LEU A 429 -24.60 12.45 -11.97
N GLU A 430 -25.00 12.76 -13.21
CA GLU A 430 -26.37 12.54 -13.70
C GLU A 430 -26.67 11.03 -13.73
N ASP A 431 -25.76 10.22 -14.28
CA ASP A 431 -25.87 8.75 -14.31
C ASP A 431 -25.84 8.12 -12.90
N TYR A 432 -25.12 8.71 -11.94
CA TYR A 432 -25.12 8.26 -10.53
C TYR A 432 -26.44 8.57 -9.81
N ASN A 433 -27.09 9.69 -10.12
CA ASN A 433 -28.41 10.00 -9.58
C ASN A 433 -29.45 9.02 -10.15
N ASP A 434 -29.47 8.81 -11.47
CA ASP A 434 -30.36 7.86 -12.15
C ASP A 434 -30.22 6.44 -11.57
N PHE A 435 -28.98 5.98 -11.32
CA PHE A 435 -28.71 4.72 -10.61
C PHE A 435 -29.24 4.69 -9.17
N THR A 436 -29.21 5.83 -8.46
CA THR A 436 -29.72 5.93 -7.09
C THR A 436 -31.25 5.90 -7.04
N GLU A 437 -31.92 6.43 -8.08
CA GLU A 437 -33.38 6.33 -8.28
C GLU A 437 -33.81 4.94 -8.79
N GLU A 438 -32.99 4.26 -9.62
CA GLU A 438 -33.26 2.88 -10.07
C GLU A 438 -33.10 1.86 -8.93
N HIS A 439 -32.14 2.06 -8.03
CA HIS A 439 -31.76 1.12 -6.96
C HIS A 439 -31.97 1.68 -5.55
N GLU A 440 -33.15 2.28 -5.28
CA GLU A 440 -33.52 2.79 -3.96
C GLU A 440 -33.19 1.79 -2.83
N GLY A 441 -32.51 2.27 -1.78
CA GLY A 441 -32.13 1.47 -0.61
C GLY A 441 -30.94 0.52 -0.80
N PHE A 442 -30.41 0.31 -2.01
CA PHE A 442 -29.21 -0.52 -2.24
C PHE A 442 -28.00 0.02 -1.47
N VAL A 443 -27.77 1.32 -1.54
CA VAL A 443 -26.64 2.03 -0.89
C VAL A 443 -26.68 1.81 0.63
N GLU A 444 -27.83 1.96 1.27
CA GLU A 444 -27.99 1.74 2.72
C GLU A 444 -27.82 0.27 3.12
N LYS A 445 -28.47 -0.64 2.37
CA LYS A 445 -28.40 -2.11 2.60
C LYS A 445 -26.96 -2.61 2.59
N GLU A 446 -26.17 -2.14 1.63
CA GLU A 446 -24.77 -2.52 1.45
C GLU A 446 -23.79 -1.73 2.33
N LYS A 447 -24.31 -0.85 3.21
CA LYS A 447 -23.55 0.05 4.11
C LYS A 447 -22.57 0.98 3.37
N LEU A 448 -22.95 1.39 2.17
CA LEU A 448 -22.23 2.40 1.40
C LEU A 448 -22.67 3.80 1.88
N ASP A 449 -21.71 4.72 1.99
CA ASP A 449 -21.94 6.08 2.48
C ASP A 449 -22.32 6.99 1.31
N HIS A 450 -23.60 7.33 1.18
CA HIS A 450 -24.11 8.13 0.07
C HIS A 450 -23.45 9.52 -0.03
N GLU A 451 -23.15 10.18 1.10
CA GLU A 451 -22.51 11.50 1.07
C GLU A 451 -21.08 11.41 0.53
N LYS A 452 -20.31 10.38 0.95
CA LYS A 452 -18.97 10.12 0.39
C LYS A 452 -19.03 9.77 -1.10
N LEU A 453 -19.97 8.93 -1.52
CA LEU A 453 -20.14 8.55 -2.93
C LEU A 453 -20.53 9.74 -3.80
N GLN A 454 -21.55 10.52 -3.42
CA GLN A 454 -21.98 11.71 -4.17
C GLN A 454 -20.87 12.78 -4.20
N ARG A 455 -20.16 12.99 -3.08
CA ARG A 455 -19.00 13.89 -3.04
C ARG A 455 -17.89 13.42 -3.97
N LYS A 456 -17.58 12.12 -4.01
CA LYS A 456 -16.59 11.56 -4.96
C LYS A 456 -17.04 11.76 -6.41
N MET A 457 -18.31 11.47 -6.75
CA MET A 457 -18.82 11.69 -8.11
C MET A 457 -18.76 13.16 -8.55
N ARG A 458 -19.08 14.13 -7.68
CA ARG A 458 -18.88 15.56 -7.99
C ARG A 458 -17.43 15.90 -8.35
N LEU A 459 -16.45 15.33 -7.64
CA LEU A 459 -15.01 15.52 -7.94
C LEU A 459 -14.60 14.86 -9.27
N LEU A 460 -15.09 13.64 -9.52
CA LEU A 460 -14.82 12.88 -10.76
C LEU A 460 -15.46 13.53 -12.00
N THR A 461 -16.70 14.02 -11.89
CA THR A 461 -17.38 14.77 -12.95
C THR A 461 -16.71 16.12 -13.23
N PHE A 462 -16.18 16.82 -12.21
CA PHE A 462 -15.35 18.01 -12.45
C PHE A 462 -14.10 17.65 -13.28
N ALA A 463 -13.43 16.54 -12.96
CA ALA A 463 -12.27 16.07 -13.72
C ALA A 463 -12.62 15.73 -15.17
N SER A 464 -13.72 15.01 -15.43
CA SER A 464 -14.22 14.75 -16.79
C SER A 464 -14.61 16.03 -17.54
N LEU A 465 -15.24 16.99 -16.87
CA LEU A 465 -15.56 18.30 -17.44
C LEU A 465 -14.30 19.10 -17.83
N ALA A 466 -13.23 18.99 -17.03
CA ALA A 466 -11.94 19.61 -17.31
C ALA A 466 -11.14 18.87 -18.40
N ALA A 467 -11.27 17.55 -18.50
CA ALA A 467 -10.61 16.73 -19.53
C ALA A 467 -11.27 16.91 -20.92
N SER A 468 -12.59 17.10 -20.95
CA SER A 468 -13.39 17.24 -22.18
C SER A 468 -13.45 18.67 -22.75
N THR A 469 -12.93 19.68 -22.04
CA THR A 469 -13.03 21.10 -22.46
C THR A 469 -11.73 21.58 -23.13
N PRO A 470 -11.65 21.63 -24.48
CA PRO A 470 -10.39 21.86 -25.20
C PRO A 470 -9.86 23.30 -25.10
N SER A 471 -10.72 24.28 -24.78
CA SER A 471 -10.33 25.67 -24.56
C SER A 471 -9.44 25.87 -23.33
N ARG A 472 -9.40 24.91 -22.40
CA ARG A 472 -8.81 25.02 -21.04
C ARG A 472 -9.39 26.14 -20.18
N GLU A 473 -10.48 26.78 -20.61
CA GLU A 473 -11.27 27.72 -19.81
C GLU A 473 -12.68 27.14 -19.64
N ILE A 474 -13.12 26.95 -18.40
CA ILE A 474 -14.45 26.43 -18.04
C ILE A 474 -15.23 27.52 -17.32
N GLU A 475 -16.40 27.88 -17.83
CA GLU A 475 -17.30 28.84 -17.17
C GLU A 475 -17.92 28.25 -15.89
N TYR A 476 -18.05 29.06 -14.84
CA TYR A 476 -18.69 28.67 -13.59
C TYR A 476 -20.10 28.09 -13.82
N ALA A 477 -20.90 28.66 -14.73
CA ALA A 477 -22.24 28.16 -15.03
C ALA A 477 -22.25 26.71 -15.56
N LYS A 478 -21.22 26.32 -16.33
CA LYS A 478 -21.05 24.94 -16.82
C LYS A 478 -20.69 23.99 -15.67
N ILE A 479 -19.87 24.45 -14.71
CA ILE A 479 -19.46 23.69 -13.52
C ILE A 479 -20.65 23.50 -12.55
N ALA A 480 -21.38 24.57 -12.22
CA ALA A 480 -22.58 24.50 -11.38
C ALA A 480 -23.63 23.53 -11.94
N LYS A 481 -23.88 23.56 -13.26
CA LYS A 481 -24.81 22.60 -13.88
C LYS A 481 -24.31 21.16 -13.74
N ALA A 482 -23.05 20.89 -14.05
CA ALA A 482 -22.50 19.53 -14.05
C ALA A 482 -22.38 18.91 -12.64
N LEU A 483 -22.08 19.71 -11.62
CA LEU A 483 -21.99 19.24 -10.22
C LEU A 483 -23.31 19.35 -9.44
N GLN A 484 -24.33 19.97 -10.05
CA GLN A 484 -25.64 20.25 -9.42
C GLN A 484 -25.50 21.02 -8.10
N ILE A 485 -24.67 22.07 -8.09
CA ILE A 485 -24.36 22.91 -6.93
C ILE A 485 -24.66 24.40 -7.20
N PRO A 486 -24.94 25.22 -6.16
CA PRO A 486 -25.04 26.66 -6.32
C PRO A 486 -23.71 27.27 -6.77
N THR A 487 -23.78 28.34 -7.58
CA THR A 487 -22.63 29.03 -8.18
C THR A 487 -21.62 29.59 -7.16
N GLU A 488 -22.04 29.74 -5.91
CA GLU A 488 -21.23 30.24 -4.79
C GLU A 488 -20.25 29.17 -4.26
N GLU A 489 -20.65 27.88 -4.25
CA GLU A 489 -19.82 26.78 -3.74
C GLU A 489 -18.72 26.33 -4.70
N ILE A 490 -18.80 26.68 -6.00
CA ILE A 490 -17.83 26.28 -7.04
C ILE A 490 -16.38 26.53 -6.60
N GLU A 491 -16.15 27.61 -5.87
CA GLU A 491 -14.80 28.01 -5.46
C GLU A 491 -14.23 27.07 -4.39
N MET A 492 -15.07 26.47 -3.53
CA MET A 492 -14.69 25.39 -2.60
C MET A 492 -14.48 24.06 -3.33
N TRP A 493 -15.40 23.67 -4.20
CA TRP A 493 -15.27 22.42 -4.98
C TRP A 493 -14.04 22.44 -5.89
N ALA A 494 -13.70 23.57 -6.51
CA ALA A 494 -12.47 23.72 -7.29
C ALA A 494 -11.19 23.57 -6.44
N ILE A 495 -11.20 24.07 -5.19
CA ILE A 495 -10.09 23.87 -4.24
C ILE A 495 -9.96 22.39 -3.85
N ASP A 496 -11.08 21.70 -3.60
CA ASP A 496 -11.07 20.28 -3.24
C ASP A 496 -10.63 19.38 -4.41
N VAL A 497 -11.04 19.67 -5.66
CA VAL A 497 -10.57 18.97 -6.87
C VAL A 497 -9.06 19.16 -7.10
N ILE A 498 -8.53 20.36 -6.83
CA ILE A 498 -7.09 20.63 -6.86
C ILE A 498 -6.37 19.87 -5.73
N ARG A 499 -6.93 19.85 -4.51
CA ARG A 499 -6.35 19.12 -3.37
C ARG A 499 -6.34 17.61 -3.61
N ALA A 500 -7.32 17.07 -4.32
CA ALA A 500 -7.39 15.67 -4.74
C ALA A 500 -6.42 15.32 -5.89
N GLY A 501 -5.71 16.28 -6.49
CA GLY A 501 -4.77 16.05 -7.60
C GLY A 501 -5.43 15.68 -8.93
N LEU A 502 -6.76 15.81 -9.05
CA LEU A 502 -7.51 15.46 -10.25
C LEU A 502 -7.39 16.51 -11.36
N VAL A 503 -7.29 17.79 -10.98
CA VAL A 503 -7.10 18.91 -11.91
C VAL A 503 -6.15 19.93 -11.31
N GLU A 504 -5.14 20.36 -12.07
CA GLU A 504 -4.30 21.51 -11.76
C GLU A 504 -4.82 22.73 -12.52
N GLY A 505 -5.02 23.86 -11.85
CA GLY A 505 -5.55 25.06 -12.49
C GLY A 505 -5.52 26.31 -11.64
N LYS A 506 -6.13 27.38 -12.15
CA LYS A 506 -6.27 28.68 -11.51
C LYS A 506 -7.69 29.22 -11.62
N LEU A 507 -8.25 29.68 -10.51
CA LEU A 507 -9.57 30.26 -10.44
C LEU A 507 -9.54 31.75 -10.84
N SER A 508 -10.43 32.18 -11.74
CA SER A 508 -10.55 33.59 -12.15
C SER A 508 -11.91 34.15 -11.74
N GLN A 509 -12.04 34.47 -10.45
CA GLN A 509 -13.29 34.96 -9.84
C GLN A 509 -13.89 36.18 -10.54
N GLN A 510 -13.06 37.10 -11.06
CA GLN A 510 -13.52 38.28 -11.82
C GLN A 510 -14.16 37.93 -13.18
N LYS A 511 -13.64 36.90 -13.86
CA LYS A 511 -14.17 36.40 -15.14
C LYS A 511 -15.26 35.33 -14.96
N LYS A 512 -15.39 34.77 -13.75
CA LYS A 512 -16.16 33.56 -13.44
C LYS A 512 -15.82 32.39 -14.39
N VAL A 513 -14.52 32.17 -14.58
CA VAL A 513 -13.95 30.99 -15.27
C VAL A 513 -12.88 30.29 -14.42
N PHE A 514 -12.73 28.99 -14.64
CA PHE A 514 -11.63 28.17 -14.15
C PHE A 514 -10.65 27.87 -15.30
N LEU A 515 -9.37 28.18 -15.10
CA LEU A 515 -8.28 27.98 -16.05
C LEU A 515 -7.58 26.65 -15.77
N VAL A 516 -7.73 25.67 -16.66
CA VAL A 516 -7.12 24.34 -16.56
C VAL A 516 -5.68 24.38 -17.05
N HIS A 517 -4.73 23.97 -16.21
CA HIS A 517 -3.35 23.74 -16.63
C HIS A 517 -3.14 22.29 -17.09
N ARG A 518 -3.59 21.33 -16.28
CA ARG A 518 -3.46 19.88 -16.46
C ARG A 518 -4.67 19.18 -15.83
N THR A 519 -5.06 18.05 -16.39
CA THR A 519 -6.14 17.19 -15.88
C THR A 519 -5.66 15.74 -15.84
N THR A 520 -6.07 15.01 -14.82
CA THR A 520 -5.92 13.56 -14.72
C THR A 520 -7.13 12.89 -15.40
N TYR A 521 -6.88 12.01 -16.36
CA TYR A 521 -7.94 11.29 -17.07
C TYR A 521 -8.35 10.04 -16.27
N ARG A 522 -9.66 9.86 -15.99
CA ARG A 522 -10.18 8.67 -15.28
C ARG A 522 -9.92 7.35 -16.00
N VAL A 523 -10.03 7.36 -17.34
CA VAL A 523 -9.73 6.21 -18.21
C VAL A 523 -8.82 6.67 -19.35
N PHE A 524 -7.70 5.97 -19.55
CA PHE A 524 -6.70 6.30 -20.57
C PHE A 524 -6.74 5.29 -21.73
N GLY A 525 -7.75 5.42 -22.58
CA GLY A 525 -7.99 4.52 -23.71
C GLY A 525 -7.21 4.84 -24.99
N GLU A 526 -7.50 4.09 -26.05
CA GLU A 526 -6.88 4.21 -27.38
C GLU A 526 -7.02 5.62 -27.99
N LYS A 527 -8.12 6.34 -27.69
CA LYS A 527 -8.35 7.72 -28.13
C LYS A 527 -7.30 8.67 -27.53
N GLN A 528 -7.02 8.53 -26.24
CA GLN A 528 -6.03 9.32 -25.50
C GLN A 528 -4.60 8.96 -25.93
N TRP A 529 -4.30 7.67 -26.16
CA TRP A 529 -3.03 7.24 -26.77
C TRP A 529 -2.80 7.85 -28.16
N ARG A 530 -3.82 7.86 -29.01
CA ARG A 530 -3.76 8.48 -30.35
C ARG A 530 -3.52 9.99 -30.28
N GLU A 531 -4.17 10.70 -29.36
CA GLU A 531 -3.94 12.14 -29.17
C GLU A 531 -2.55 12.43 -28.58
N LEU A 532 -2.08 11.62 -27.63
CA LEU A 532 -0.73 11.73 -27.11
C LEU A 532 0.32 11.52 -28.21
N GLY A 533 0.11 10.54 -29.10
CA GLY A 533 0.95 10.30 -30.27
C GLY A 533 1.05 11.51 -31.21
N THR A 534 -0.09 12.12 -31.60
CA THR A 534 -0.07 13.30 -32.49
C THR A 534 0.53 14.53 -31.83
N ARG A 535 0.34 14.72 -30.50
CA ARG A 535 1.01 15.77 -29.72
C ARG A 535 2.54 15.56 -29.70
N ILE A 536 3.00 14.32 -29.43
CA ILE A 536 4.43 13.97 -29.42
C ILE A 536 5.06 14.16 -30.80
N ASP A 537 4.43 13.69 -31.89
CA ASP A 537 4.97 13.91 -33.23
C ASP A 537 4.96 15.39 -33.61
N THR A 538 3.97 16.18 -33.17
CA THR A 538 4.00 17.65 -33.36
C THR A 538 5.23 18.26 -32.69
N TRP A 539 5.52 17.93 -31.42
CA TRP A 539 6.73 18.39 -30.72
C TRP A 539 8.01 17.91 -31.40
N ARG A 540 8.05 16.66 -31.87
CA ARG A 540 9.18 16.08 -32.61
C ARG A 540 9.48 16.85 -33.91
N HIS A 541 8.46 17.33 -34.62
CA HIS A 541 8.63 18.21 -35.77
C HIS A 541 9.08 19.62 -35.35
N SER A 542 8.51 20.21 -34.30
CA SER A 542 8.96 21.51 -33.77
C SER A 542 10.43 21.50 -33.36
N LEU A 543 10.89 20.46 -32.64
CA LEU A 543 12.29 20.31 -32.22
C LEU A 543 13.25 20.13 -33.41
N ARG A 544 12.85 19.37 -34.44
CA ARG A 544 13.61 19.27 -35.70
C ARG A 544 13.74 20.61 -36.41
N ASN A 545 12.68 21.41 -36.42
CA ASN A 545 12.69 22.75 -37.02
C ASN A 545 13.63 23.68 -36.25
N VAL A 546 13.58 23.68 -34.92
CA VAL A 546 14.51 24.45 -34.06
C VAL A 546 15.96 24.01 -34.29
N LEU A 547 16.25 22.70 -34.29
CA LEU A 547 17.59 22.17 -34.57
C LEU A 547 18.09 22.60 -35.97
N THR A 548 17.21 22.65 -36.96
CA THR A 548 17.54 23.09 -38.32
C THR A 548 17.86 24.59 -38.36
N VAL A 549 17.10 25.43 -37.65
CA VAL A 549 17.37 26.86 -37.52
C VAL A 549 18.69 27.11 -36.79
N VAL A 550 18.96 26.41 -35.68
CA VAL A 550 20.21 26.53 -34.91
C VAL A 550 21.42 26.12 -35.77
N ARG A 551 21.35 24.97 -36.46
CA ARG A 551 22.42 24.53 -37.38
C ARG A 551 22.64 25.51 -38.52
N LYS A 552 21.56 26.09 -39.07
CA LYS A 552 21.64 27.13 -40.10
C LYS A 552 22.34 28.39 -39.56
N GLN A 553 21.95 28.89 -38.39
CA GLN A 553 22.58 30.07 -37.78
C GLN A 553 24.05 29.82 -37.44
N GLN A 554 24.41 28.61 -36.95
CA GLN A 554 25.82 28.23 -36.75
C GLN A 554 26.61 28.27 -38.07
N ALA A 555 26.06 27.75 -39.17
CA ALA A 555 26.71 27.81 -40.49
C ALA A 555 26.79 29.24 -41.05
N GLU A 556 25.77 30.08 -40.83
CA GLU A 556 25.77 31.49 -41.23
C GLU A 556 26.82 32.29 -40.43
N MET A 557 26.91 32.10 -39.11
CA MET A 557 27.96 32.70 -38.26
C MET A 557 29.37 32.28 -38.70
N VAL A 558 29.60 30.98 -38.97
CA VAL A 558 30.90 30.47 -39.45
C VAL A 558 31.26 31.05 -40.82
N THR A 559 30.31 31.12 -41.76
CA THR A 559 30.58 31.69 -43.09
C THR A 559 30.74 33.22 -43.05
N GLN A 560 30.12 33.92 -42.10
CA GLN A 560 30.36 35.35 -41.88
C GLN A 560 31.75 35.61 -41.28
N ALA A 561 32.15 34.89 -40.23
CA ALA A 561 33.49 35.01 -39.65
C ALA A 561 34.59 34.69 -40.69
N GLN A 562 34.36 33.71 -41.57
CA GLN A 562 35.27 33.42 -42.69
C GLN A 562 35.32 34.52 -43.76
N ARG A 563 34.25 35.29 -43.96
CA ARG A 563 34.25 36.47 -44.87
C ARG A 563 35.03 37.61 -44.24
N GLU A 564 34.75 37.93 -42.97
CA GLU A 564 35.43 39.00 -42.22
C GLU A 564 36.94 38.73 -42.13
N GLN A 565 37.37 37.49 -41.85
CA GLN A 565 38.78 37.10 -41.92
C GLN A 565 39.39 37.27 -43.33
N ARG A 566 38.68 36.88 -44.39
CA ARG A 566 39.16 37.03 -45.78
C ARG A 566 39.25 38.49 -46.22
N GLU A 567 38.38 39.36 -45.72
CA GLU A 567 38.42 40.80 -46.00
C GLU A 567 39.57 41.46 -45.25
N ALA A 568 39.70 41.21 -43.94
CA ALA A 568 40.85 41.66 -43.14
C ALA A 568 42.20 41.20 -43.74
N GLN A 569 42.30 39.95 -44.20
CA GLN A 569 43.53 39.42 -44.81
C GLN A 569 43.79 39.99 -46.22
N ARG A 570 42.75 40.36 -46.99
CA ARG A 570 42.91 41.07 -48.27
C ARG A 570 43.39 42.50 -48.07
N ASP A 571 42.88 43.20 -47.07
CA ASP A 571 43.30 44.57 -46.79
C ASP A 571 44.68 44.61 -46.13
N HIS A 572 45.03 43.66 -45.26
CA HIS A 572 46.41 43.48 -44.78
C HIS A 572 47.40 43.23 -45.94
N ASN A 573 47.06 42.38 -46.91
CA ASN A 573 47.88 42.17 -48.10
C ASN A 573 48.00 43.43 -48.97
N ARG A 574 46.96 44.28 -49.04
CA ARG A 574 47.00 45.58 -49.72
C ARG A 574 47.87 46.60 -49.00
N GLU A 575 47.92 46.57 -47.66
CA GLU A 575 48.82 47.40 -46.87
C GLU A 575 50.27 46.98 -47.07
N GLN A 576 50.57 45.68 -47.05
CA GLN A 576 51.91 45.16 -47.38
C GLN A 576 52.35 45.58 -48.80
N GLN A 577 51.45 45.50 -49.79
CA GLN A 577 51.69 45.96 -51.17
C GLN A 577 51.80 47.49 -51.34
N ARG A 578 51.53 48.28 -50.29
CA ARG A 578 51.76 49.74 -50.25
C ARG A 578 53.02 50.14 -49.46
N ALA A 579 53.61 49.19 -48.74
CA ALA A 579 54.84 49.37 -47.96
C ALA A 579 56.10 48.84 -48.69
N GLN A 580 55.91 48.27 -49.88
CA GLN A 580 56.95 47.86 -50.84
C GLN A 580 56.99 48.82 -52.03
#